data_AF-A0A5N0DJV3-F1
#
_entry.id   AF-A0A5N0DJV3-F1
#
_cell.length_a   1.000
_cell.length_b   1.000
_cell.length_c   1.000
_cell.angle_alpha   90.00
_cell.angle_beta   90.00
_cell.angle_gamma   90.00
#
_symmetry.space_group_name_H-M   'P 1'
#
loop_
_entity.id
_entity.type
_entity.pdbx_description
1 polymer ?
#
loop_
_entity_poly.entity_id
_entity_poly.type
_entity_poly.pdbx_seq_one_letter_code
_entity_poly.pdbx_strand_id
1 'polypeptide(L)'
;MATFKADLETLGKLGTTLHDLAREAEGTKPKRVAAVSPHEQLQSTAAGLLLESEQLLGVLIPTIKERLGETGDVMANVARQYKDTDESNADSILDVYRKSTGDWTA
;
A
#
# COMPACT_ATOMS: atom_id res chain seq x y z
N MET A 1 -4.13 -13.97 25.33
CA MET A 1 -5.27 -13.45 24.54
C MET A 1 -4.97 -12.00 24.26
N ALA A 2 -4.90 -11.59 23.00
CA ALA A 2 -4.79 -10.17 22.65
C ALA A 2 -6.09 -9.45 23.09
N THR A 3 -5.97 -8.23 23.61
CA THR A 3 -7.12 -7.40 23.95
C THR A 3 -7.49 -6.54 22.75
N PHE A 4 -8.76 -6.15 22.62
CA PHE A 4 -9.21 -5.30 21.51
C PHE A 4 -8.41 -3.99 21.45
N LYS A 5 -8.05 -3.45 22.63
CA LYS A 5 -7.17 -2.28 22.72
C LYS A 5 -5.77 -2.52 22.14
N ALA A 6 -5.16 -3.68 22.39
CA ALA A 6 -3.86 -4.04 21.81
C ALA A 6 -3.96 -4.19 20.28
N ASP A 7 -5.10 -4.68 19.78
CA ASP A 7 -5.36 -4.79 18.34
C ASP A 7 -5.49 -3.41 17.68
N LEU A 8 -6.17 -2.45 18.33
CA LEU A 8 -6.25 -1.07 17.85
C LEU A 8 -4.89 -0.37 17.82
N GLU A 9 -4.05 -0.58 18.84
CA GLU A 9 -2.66 -0.07 18.82
C GLU A 9 -1.85 -0.69 17.68
N THR A 10 -2.04 -1.98 17.42
CA THR A 10 -1.39 -2.69 16.32
C THR A 10 -1.87 -2.15 14.96
N LEU A 11 -3.17 -1.92 14.79
CA LEU A 11 -3.73 -1.28 13.59
C LEU A 11 -3.12 0.10 13.35
N GLY A 12 -2.96 0.93 14.39
CA GLY A 12 -2.32 2.23 14.25
C GLY A 12 -0.88 2.15 13.76
N LYS A 13 -0.11 1.17 14.26
CA LYS A 13 1.27 0.91 13.81
C LYS A 13 1.29 0.43 12.36
N LEU A 14 0.44 -0.53 12.01
CA LEU A 14 0.35 -1.05 10.65
C LEU A 14 -0.07 0.04 9.66
N GLY A 15 -1.00 0.93 10.03
CA GLY A 15 -1.37 2.07 9.20
C GLY A 15 -0.17 2.94 8.84
N THR A 16 0.66 3.26 9.84
CA THR A 16 1.92 4.00 9.63
C THR A 16 2.88 3.24 8.69
N THR A 17 3.08 1.94 8.93
CA THR A 17 3.93 1.10 8.08
C THR A 17 3.47 1.11 6.63
N LEU A 18 2.16 1.02 6.37
CA LEU A 18 1.64 1.05 5.00
C LEU A 18 1.85 2.41 4.33
N HIS A 19 1.71 3.52 5.06
CA HIS A 19 2.04 4.85 4.53
C HIS A 19 3.52 4.99 4.20
N ASP A 20 4.40 4.44 5.02
CA ASP A 20 5.84 4.46 4.76
C ASP A 20 6.19 3.61 3.53
N LEU A 21 5.62 2.41 3.40
CA LEU A 21 5.77 1.57 2.21
C LEU A 21 5.22 2.23 0.95
N ALA A 22 4.09 2.96 1.03
CA ALA A 22 3.55 3.72 -0.08
C ALA A 22 4.53 4.81 -0.56
N ARG A 23 5.22 5.47 0.39
CA ARG A 23 6.26 6.48 0.10
C ARG A 23 7.52 5.85 -0.49
N GLU A 24 7.92 4.67 -0.01
CA GLU A 24 9.05 3.91 -0.56
C GLU A 24 8.76 3.44 -1.99
N ALA A 25 7.53 2.97 -2.26
CA ALA A 25 7.10 2.59 -3.60
C ALA A 25 7.19 3.78 -4.58
N GLU A 26 6.73 4.97 -4.18
CA GLU A 26 6.87 6.19 -4.98
C GLU A 26 8.33 6.59 -5.22
N GLY A 27 9.21 6.33 -4.25
CA GLY A 27 10.64 6.56 -4.37
C GLY A 27 11.37 5.57 -5.28
N THR A 28 10.71 4.50 -5.73
CA THR A 28 11.34 3.45 -6.53
C THR A 28 11.67 3.97 -7.92
N LYS A 29 12.97 4.02 -8.23
CA LYS A 29 13.47 4.41 -9.55
C LYS A 29 14.21 3.24 -10.19
N PRO A 30 13.84 2.84 -11.41
CA PRO A 30 14.59 1.88 -12.18
C PRO A 30 16.04 2.33 -12.34
N LYS A 31 16.98 1.43 -12.07
CA LYS A 31 18.39 1.69 -12.32
C LYS A 31 18.64 1.66 -13.83
N ARG A 32 18.72 2.82 -14.48
CA ARG A 32 19.03 2.89 -15.91
C ARG A 32 20.46 2.41 -16.17
N VAL A 33 20.60 1.36 -16.99
CA VAL A 33 21.90 0.87 -17.44
C VAL A 33 22.22 1.55 -18.77
N ALA A 34 22.79 2.76 -18.69
CA ALA A 34 23.23 3.60 -19.81
C ALA A 34 22.15 4.05 -20.82
N ALA A 35 22.32 5.25 -21.37
CA ALA A 35 21.50 5.71 -22.49
C ALA A 35 21.91 4.92 -23.74
N VAL A 36 21.03 4.06 -24.23
CA VAL A 36 21.26 3.33 -25.49
C VAL A 36 21.11 4.34 -26.64
N SER A 37 22.13 4.43 -27.50
CA SER A 37 22.11 5.27 -28.68
C SER A 37 20.88 4.92 -29.55
N PRO A 38 20.15 5.90 -30.10
CA PRO A 38 19.00 5.65 -30.97
C PRO A 38 19.32 4.74 -32.18
N HIS A 39 20.58 4.70 -32.59
CA HIS A 39 21.05 3.91 -33.73
C HIS A 39 21.41 2.45 -33.38
N GLU A 40 21.43 2.10 -32.09
CA GLU A 40 21.84 0.77 -31.59
C GLU A 40 20.74 0.09 -30.75
N GLN A 41 19.53 0.64 -30.71
CA GLN A 41 18.43 0.09 -29.92
C GLN A 41 17.88 -1.18 -30.55
N LEU A 42 18.12 -2.32 -29.89
CA LEU A 42 17.41 -3.55 -30.16
C LEU A 42 15.91 -3.35 -29.83
N GLN A 43 15.03 -4.01 -30.58
CA GLN A 43 13.57 -3.95 -30.33
C GLN A 43 13.21 -4.38 -28.90
N SER A 44 13.95 -5.34 -28.33
CA SER A 44 13.79 -5.76 -26.94
C SER A 44 14.10 -4.64 -25.94
N THR A 45 15.07 -3.77 -26.23
CA THR A 45 15.37 -2.59 -25.41
C THR A 45 14.22 -1.59 -25.46
N ALA A 46 13.66 -1.33 -26.63
CA ALA A 46 12.51 -0.44 -26.78
C ALA A 46 11.27 -0.97 -26.03
N ALA A 47 10.99 -2.27 -26.13
CA ALA A 47 9.92 -2.92 -25.37
C ALA A 47 10.15 -2.84 -23.85
N GLY A 48 11.38 -3.02 -23.39
CA GLY A 48 11.73 -2.85 -21.97
C GLY A 48 11.49 -1.43 -21.46
N LEU A 49 11.84 -0.40 -22.24
CA LEU A 49 11.59 1.00 -21.89
C LEU A 49 10.10 1.35 -21.86
N LEU A 50 9.29 0.77 -22.76
CA LEU A 50 7.84 0.92 -22.74
C LEU A 50 7.23 0.25 -21.50
N LEU A 51 7.61 -0.99 -21.18
CA LEU A 51 7.17 -1.66 -19.96
C LEU A 51 7.58 -0.89 -18.70
N GLU A 52 8.78 -0.32 -18.66
CA GLU A 52 9.23 0.51 -17.55
C GLU A 52 8.36 1.78 -17.42
N SER A 53 8.18 2.52 -18.49
CA SER A 53 7.50 3.83 -18.44
C SER A 53 5.98 3.72 -18.31
N GLU A 54 5.34 2.85 -19.07
CA GLU A 54 3.88 2.72 -19.09
C GLU A 54 3.39 1.80 -17.97
N GLN A 55 3.95 0.60 -17.86
CA GLN A 55 3.43 -0.40 -16.92
C GLN A 55 3.96 -0.19 -15.51
N LEU A 56 5.28 -0.10 -15.32
CA LEU A 56 5.86 0.00 -13.98
C LEU A 56 5.64 1.40 -13.37
N LEU A 57 6.11 2.44 -14.04
CA LEU A 57 6.06 3.82 -13.54
C LEU A 57 4.66 4.44 -13.70
N GLY A 58 3.97 4.14 -14.81
CA GLY A 58 2.67 4.74 -15.13
C GLY A 58 1.47 4.08 -14.44
N VAL A 59 1.55 2.78 -14.11
CA VAL A 59 0.42 2.03 -13.57
C VAL A 59 0.74 1.38 -12.22
N LEU A 60 1.75 0.51 -12.16
CA LEU A 60 1.98 -0.33 -10.98
C LEU A 60 2.38 0.49 -9.75
N ILE A 61 3.38 1.37 -9.85
CA ILE A 61 3.81 2.21 -8.71
C ILE A 61 2.67 3.10 -8.20
N PRO A 62 1.95 3.87 -9.04
CA PRO A 62 0.80 4.65 -8.60
C PRO A 62 -0.27 3.80 -7.91
N THR A 63 -0.60 2.63 -8.47
CA THR A 63 -1.62 1.73 -7.91
C THR A 63 -1.20 1.20 -6.54
N ILE A 64 0.06 0.79 -6.38
CA ILE A 64 0.58 0.32 -5.09
C ILE A 64 0.54 1.44 -4.06
N LYS A 65 0.97 2.65 -4.44
CA LYS A 65 0.92 3.83 -3.56
C LYS A 65 -0.50 4.10 -3.08
N GLU A 66 -1.47 4.13 -4.01
CA GLU A 66 -2.89 4.37 -3.69
C GLU A 66 -3.42 3.29 -2.73
N ARG A 67 -3.24 2.00 -3.06
CA ARG A 67 -3.77 0.91 -2.25
C ARG A 67 -3.17 0.81 -0.86
N LEU A 68 -1.85 0.98 -0.74
CA LEU A 68 -1.18 1.01 0.55
C LEU A 68 -1.62 2.25 1.36
N GLY A 69 -1.74 3.40 0.70
CA GLY A 69 -2.20 4.65 1.33
C GLY A 69 -3.63 4.54 1.87
N GLU A 70 -4.58 4.10 1.03
CA GLU A 70 -5.99 3.91 1.40
C GLU A 70 -6.14 2.91 2.55
N THR A 71 -5.44 1.78 2.47
CA THR A 71 -5.48 0.76 3.53
C THR A 71 -4.88 1.31 4.83
N GLY A 72 -3.77 2.05 4.74
CA GLY A 72 -3.14 2.70 5.87
C GLY A 72 -4.04 3.73 6.55
N ASP A 73 -4.77 4.52 5.74
CA ASP A 73 -5.75 5.49 6.23
C ASP A 73 -6.89 4.80 6.98
N VAL A 74 -7.45 3.72 6.43
CA VAL A 74 -8.50 2.95 7.11
C VAL A 74 -8.01 2.39 8.44
N MET A 75 -6.81 1.77 8.47
CA MET A 75 -6.21 1.24 9.70
C MET A 75 -6.00 2.34 10.76
N ALA A 76 -5.40 3.46 10.37
CA ALA A 76 -5.14 4.58 11.28
C ALA A 76 -6.43 5.24 11.78
N ASN A 77 -7.44 5.36 10.91
CA ASN A 77 -8.73 5.94 11.27
C ASN A 77 -9.53 5.04 12.21
N VAL A 78 -9.56 3.72 11.99
CA VAL A 78 -10.18 2.76 12.92
C VAL A 78 -9.49 2.80 14.28
N ALA A 79 -8.15 2.74 14.30
CA ALA A 79 -7.39 2.84 15.54
C ALA A 79 -7.69 4.14 16.31
N ARG A 80 -7.80 5.27 15.61
CA ARG A 80 -8.09 6.58 16.21
C ARG A 80 -9.54 6.70 16.68
N GLN A 81 -10.49 6.24 15.89
CA GLN A 81 -11.92 6.37 16.14
C GLN A 81 -12.37 5.52 17.34
N TYR A 82 -11.79 4.33 17.51
CA TYR A 82 -12.23 3.37 18.51
C TYR A 82 -11.30 3.23 19.72
N LYS A 83 -10.26 4.07 19.81
CA LYS A 83 -9.24 4.02 20.89
C LYS A 83 -9.83 3.99 22.31
N ASP A 84 -10.94 4.69 22.51
CA ASP A 84 -11.61 4.84 23.81
C ASP A 84 -12.99 4.14 23.85
N THR A 85 -13.29 3.27 22.87
CA THR A 85 -14.55 2.51 22.81
C THR A 85 -14.50 1.27 23.71
N ASP A 86 -15.66 0.95 24.30
CA ASP A 86 -15.87 -0.28 25.08
C ASP A 86 -15.76 -1.53 24.17
N GLU A 87 -15.10 -2.59 24.65
CA GLU A 87 -14.84 -3.81 23.89
C GLU A 87 -16.11 -4.56 23.47
N SER A 88 -17.27 -4.25 24.07
CA SER A 88 -18.58 -4.81 23.71
C SER A 88 -19.00 -4.60 22.25
N ASN A 89 -18.39 -3.63 21.53
CA ASN A 89 -18.65 -3.36 20.12
C ASN A 89 -17.59 -3.90 19.15
N ALA A 90 -16.59 -4.66 19.65
CA ALA A 90 -15.43 -5.09 18.87
C ALA A 90 -15.79 -5.84 17.57
N ASP A 91 -16.78 -6.73 17.62
CA ASP A 91 -17.21 -7.52 16.45
C ASP A 91 -17.77 -6.64 15.32
N SER A 92 -18.58 -5.63 15.67
CA SER A 92 -19.11 -4.69 14.69
C SER A 92 -18.00 -3.85 14.04
N ILE A 93 -16.98 -3.49 14.82
CA ILE A 93 -15.82 -2.71 14.34
C ILE A 93 -14.97 -3.56 13.38
N LEU A 94 -14.73 -4.83 13.72
CA LEU A 94 -14.04 -5.79 12.86
C LEU A 94 -14.75 -5.97 11.51
N ASP A 95 -16.07 -6.07 11.52
CA ASP A 95 -16.87 -6.19 10.30
C ASP A 95 -16.75 -4.95 9.38
N VAL A 96 -16.81 -3.75 9.96
CA VAL A 96 -16.63 -2.50 9.21
C VAL A 96 -15.22 -2.41 8.63
N TYR A 97 -14.21 -2.78 9.42
CA TYR A 97 -12.82 -2.79 9.00
C TYR A 97 -12.58 -3.75 7.82
N ARG A 98 -13.08 -4.99 7.90
CA ARG A 98 -12.95 -5.99 6.80
C ARG A 98 -13.66 -5.53 5.53
N LYS A 99 -14.87 -4.97 5.63
CA LYS A 99 -15.59 -4.43 4.46
C LYS A 99 -14.83 -3.30 3.77
N SER A 100 -14.08 -2.51 4.54
CA SER A 100 -13.37 -1.34 4.03
C SER A 100 -11.99 -1.67 3.46
N THR A 101 -11.34 -2.71 3.97
CA THR A 101 -9.97 -3.10 3.54
C THR A 101 -9.94 -4.34 2.64
N GLY A 102 -11.07 -5.02 2.46
CA GLY A 102 -11.14 -6.30 1.76
C GLY A 102 -11.00 -7.49 2.72
N ASP A 103 -11.42 -8.67 2.27
CA ASP A 103 -11.23 -9.90 3.02
C ASP A 103 -9.82 -10.44 2.78
N TRP A 104 -8.94 -10.28 3.77
CA TRP A 104 -7.54 -10.71 3.70
C TRP A 104 -7.35 -12.20 4.01
N THR A 105 -8.43 -12.95 4.22
CA THR A 105 -8.39 -14.39 4.57
C THR A 105 -8.68 -15.33 3.40
N ALA A 106 -8.82 -14.80 2.19
CA ALA A 106 -9.01 -15.58 0.96
C ALA A 106 -7.70 -16.20 0.43
#